data_AF-A0A1C5Y5F8-F1
#
_entry.id   AF-A0A1C5Y5F8-F1
#
_cell.length_a   1.000
_cell.length_b   1.000
_cell.length_c   1.000
_cell.angle_alpha   90.00
_cell.angle_beta   90.00
_cell.angle_gamma   90.00
#
_symmetry.space_group_name_H-M   'P 1'
#
loop_
_entity.id
_entity.type
_entity.pdbx_description
1 polymer ?
#
loop_
_entity_poly.entity_id
_entity_poly.type
_entity_poly.pdbx_seq_one_letter_code
_entity_poly.pdbx_strand_id
1 'polypeptide(L)' 'MKRTVRRGDIYYAKPDPHIGSEQGGTRPVLILSNDTGNRFSPTIR' A
#
# COMPACT_ATOMS: atom_id res chain seq x y z
N MET A 1 4.91 -11.49 14.59
CA MET A 1 3.46 -11.21 14.44
C MET A 1 3.21 -10.68 13.03
N LYS A 2 2.26 -11.26 12.29
CA LYS A 2 1.85 -10.69 10.99
C LYS A 2 1.06 -9.42 11.27
N ARG A 3 1.60 -8.25 10.92
CA ARG A 3 0.91 -6.98 11.11
C ARG A 3 -0.26 -6.91 10.12
N THR A 4 -1.48 -6.76 10.64
CA THR A 4 -2.68 -6.54 9.80
C THR A 4 -2.64 -5.11 9.26
N VAL A 5 -2.72 -4.95 7.94
CA VAL A 5 -2.83 -3.64 7.29
C VAL A 5 -4.20 -3.04 7.57
N ARG A 6 -4.27 -1.80 8.04
CA ARG A 6 -5.53 -1.09 8.29
C ARG A 6 -5.58 0.27 7.61
N ARG A 7 -6.80 0.75 7.36
CA ARG A 7 -7.03 2.10 6.86
C ARG A 7 -6.43 3.14 7.82
N GLY A 8 -5.69 4.10 7.27
CA GLY A 8 -4.99 5.14 8.04
C GLY A 8 -3.55 4.80 8.41
N ASP A 9 -3.12 3.54 8.26
CA ASP A 9 -1.72 3.20 8.45
C ASP A 9 -0.84 3.87 7.39
N ILE A 10 0.39 4.22 7.77
CA ILE A 10 1.43 4.65 6.85
C ILE A 10 2.41 3.49 6.63
N TYR A 11 2.74 3.25 5.37
CA TYR A 11 3.71 2.23 4.93
C TYR A 11 4.70 2.85 3.95
N TYR A 12 5.94 2.35 3.92
CA TYR A 12 6.82 2.61 2.80
C TYR A 12 6.49 1.64 1.67
N ALA A 13 6.22 2.18 0.48
CA ALA A 13 5.97 1.40 -0.73
C ALA A 13 6.98 1.77 -1.80
N LYS A 14 7.22 0.83 -2.71
CA LYS A 14 8.05 1.02 -3.91
C LYS A 14 7.16 0.73 -5.14
N PRO A 15 6.52 1.75 -5.71
CA PRO A 15 5.71 1.61 -6.92
C PRO A 15 6.68 1.51 -8.11
N ASP A 16 6.99 0.28 -8.50
CA ASP A 16 7.77 -0.04 -9.71
C ASP A 16 7.18 -1.29 -10.39
N PRO A 17 7.14 -1.34 -11.73
CA PRO A 17 7.52 -0.26 -12.65
C PRO A 17 6.53 0.92 -12.59
N HIS A 18 7.03 2.12 -12.88
CA HIS A 18 6.22 3.32 -13.06
C HIS A 18 6.32 3.80 -14.51
N ILE A 19 5.25 4.41 -15.03
CA ILE A 19 5.14 4.84 -16.43
C ILE A 19 4.92 6.35 -16.51
N GLY A 20 5.75 7.06 -17.28
CA GLY A 20 5.61 8.50 -17.50
C GLY A 20 5.79 9.31 -16.22
N SER A 21 4.79 10.14 -15.89
CA SER A 21 4.81 11.05 -14.72
C SER A 21 4.33 10.39 -13.42
N GLU A 22 4.17 9.06 -13.39
CA GLU A 22 3.90 8.32 -12.16
C GLU A 22 5.03 8.51 -11.13
N GLN A 23 4.66 8.70 -9.87
CA GLN A 23 5.63 8.91 -8.80
C GLN A 23 6.30 7.58 -8.40
N GLY A 24 7.54 7.37 -8.86
CA GLY A 24 8.33 6.16 -8.55
C GLY A 24 9.15 6.22 -7.26
N GLY A 25 10.00 5.22 -7.00
CA GLY A 25 10.91 5.19 -5.85
C GLY A 25 10.25 4.82 -4.51
N THR A 26 11.07 4.62 -3.47
CA THR A 26 10.55 4.21 -2.15
C THR A 26 10.05 5.41 -1.36
N ARG A 27 8.75 5.45 -1.08
CA ARG A 27 8.10 6.60 -0.45
C ARG A 27 7.01 6.19 0.54
N PRO A 28 6.73 7.00 1.56
CA PRO A 28 5.61 6.75 2.46
C PRO A 28 4.29 6.90 1.68
N VAL A 29 3.37 5.98 1.91
CA VAL A 29 2.01 5.96 1.38
C VAL A 29 1.01 5.74 2.51
N LEU A 30 -0.19 6.30 2.35
CA LEU A 30 -1.30 6.17 3.29
C LEU A 30 -2.26 5.09 2.80
N ILE A 31 -2.64 4.16 3.68
CA ILE A 31 -3.64 3.15 3.34
C ILE A 31 -5.04 3.76 3.38
N LEU A 32 -5.68 3.83 2.21
CA LEU A 32 -7.05 4.33 2.07
C LEU A 32 -8.10 3.22 1.92
N SER A 33 -7.69 2.02 1.52
CA SER A 33 -8.53 0.84 1.36
C SER A 33 -9.16 0.41 2.68
N ASN A 34 -10.38 -0.11 2.61
CA ASN A 34 -11.11 -0.58 3.79
C ASN A 34 -10.50 -1.87 4.37
N ASP A 35 -10.74 -2.10 5.66
CA ASP A 35 -10.13 -3.22 6.40
C ASP A 35 -10.60 -4.60 5.91
N THR A 36 -11.83 -4.70 5.39
CA THR A 36 -12.31 -5.94 4.75
C THR A 36 -11.49 -6.27 3.52
N GLY A 37 -11.24 -5.28 2.65
CA GLY A 37 -10.38 -5.41 1.48
C GLY A 37 -8.94 -5.74 1.86
N ASN A 38 -8.38 -5.05 2.85
CA ASN A 38 -7.02 -5.32 3.33
C ASN A 38 -6.86 -6.75 3.91
N ARG A 39 -7.94 -7.33 4.42
CA ARG A 39 -7.94 -8.68 4.98
C ARG A 39 -8.02 -9.78 3.92
N PHE A 40 -8.86 -9.59 2.89
CA PHE A 40 -9.20 -10.66 1.95
C PHE A 40 -8.58 -10.48 0.55
N SER A 41 -8.25 -9.25 0.16
CA SER A 41 -7.70 -8.95 -1.17
C SER A 41 -6.19 -9.18 -1.25
N PRO A 42 -5.66 -9.64 -2.40
CA PRO A 42 -4.23 -9.72 -2.64
C PRO A 42 -3.53 -8.37 -2.87
N THR A 43 -4.28 -7.26 -2.98
CA THR A 43 -3.74 -5.95 -3.41
C THR A 43 -2.60 -5.44 -2.54
N ILE A 44 -2.68 -5.63 -1.22
CA ILE A 44 -1.64 -5.23 -0.27
C ILE A 44 -1.17 -6.50 0.43
N ARG A 45 0.02 -6.98 0.05
CA ARG A 45 0.67 -8.15 0.65
C ARG A 45 2.12 -7.88 0.95
#